data_AF-A0A350QNI0-F1
#
_entry.id   AF-A0A350QNI0-F1
#
_cell.length_a   1.000
_cell.length_b   1.000
_cell.length_c   1.000
_cell.angle_alpha   90.00
_cell.angle_beta   90.00
_cell.angle_gamma   90.00
#
_symmetry.space_group_name_H-M   'P 1'
#
loop_
_entity.id
_entity.type
_entity.pdbx_description
1 polymer ?
#
loop_
_entity_poly.entity_id
_entity_poly.type
_entity_poly.pdbx_seq_one_letter_code
_entity_poly.pdbx_strand_id
1 'polypeptide(L)'
;MIAVCGSGQGQYGEGGSDCNGILLTREPILGNGFLGNCNAGIRNADNDKQYPQTGAIHDSGQLLSGCVWDVILNLGGPTSDAAIDRTSFLWINSICLHTGNLITPEITIDFLTIDDNDDNIYNGTPNYFEINDAFTQHNMAGPELTLIDIATPGGTPGSVSPSGASFEVTIEDLTGTYEPGTAELRYRTGNFSYSSTPLTSNGGNSYTASLPAAACGASYEFYISAETSSGVEVTLPNSAPGDVFSAPVATGFETVLAIDFESDPDWVVSGVVGNAVGGWAIGTPCGTTTRGAPGQDFDGSGQCYLTGPGACDENTDVDGGCTILTTAPFSAVDSEGNGDANVSYALWYDNTGGGIGADPSNDIMTVEISTNNGANWSVIETIGPLDNRSSGGWFSSSFQVSSFGTPGDNCLLRFNACDNGDGSVIEAAVDAFNVESIICDEDGCPAKDSNGDVNGDGGVNGSDLSIVLSNWGADFPAADFNCDGVINGSDLSTVLSNWGV
;
A
#
# COMPACT_ATOMS: atom_id res chain seq x y z
N MET A 1 3.06 -29.27 28.29
CA MET A 1 2.04 -28.72 27.40
C MET A 1 2.64 -27.64 26.53
N ILE A 2 2.99 -26.46 27.08
CA ILE A 2 3.64 -25.34 26.36
C ILE A 2 4.78 -25.79 25.42
N ALA A 3 5.81 -26.46 25.96
CA ALA A 3 6.93 -26.98 25.18
C ALA A 3 6.58 -28.06 24.14
N VAL A 4 5.45 -28.75 24.30
CA VAL A 4 5.00 -29.78 23.35
C VAL A 4 4.28 -29.14 22.15
N CYS A 5 3.67 -27.97 22.36
CA CYS A 5 2.97 -27.22 21.33
C CYS A 5 3.87 -26.23 20.56
N GLY A 6 5.18 -26.21 20.83
CA GLY A 6 6.15 -25.39 20.09
C GLY A 6 6.60 -24.10 20.81
N SER A 7 5.96 -23.74 21.92
CA SER A 7 6.31 -22.55 22.72
C SER A 7 7.34 -22.85 23.83
N GLY A 8 8.15 -21.86 24.19
CA GLY A 8 9.19 -21.96 25.23
C GLY A 8 8.68 -21.69 26.65
N GLN A 9 9.48 -22.08 27.64
CA GLN A 9 9.08 -21.99 29.06
C GLN A 9 9.08 -20.58 29.67
N GLY A 10 9.81 -19.60 29.09
CA GLY A 10 10.16 -18.28 29.65
C GLY A 10 9.09 -17.51 30.44
N GLN A 11 8.71 -16.31 30.01
CA GLN A 11 7.59 -15.61 30.65
C GLN A 11 6.27 -16.32 30.34
N TYR A 12 6.12 -16.77 29.09
CA TYR A 12 4.92 -17.42 28.59
C TYR A 12 4.63 -18.76 29.28
N GLY A 13 5.65 -19.59 29.53
CA GLY A 13 5.45 -20.88 30.18
C GLY A 13 5.13 -20.79 31.68
N GLU A 14 5.74 -19.83 32.38
CA GLU A 14 5.40 -19.51 33.78
C GLU A 14 3.96 -18.98 33.87
N GLY A 15 3.61 -17.97 33.06
CA GLY A 15 2.25 -17.44 33.00
C GLY A 15 1.23 -18.49 32.58
N GLY A 16 1.57 -19.36 31.63
CA GLY A 16 0.69 -20.42 31.18
C GLY A 16 0.45 -21.50 32.25
N SER A 17 1.43 -21.75 33.12
CA SER A 17 1.24 -22.63 34.28
C SER A 17 0.27 -22.00 35.29
N ASP A 18 0.35 -20.68 35.47
CA ASP A 18 -0.57 -19.91 36.30
C ASP A 18 -2.00 -19.91 35.73
N CYS A 19 -2.16 -19.73 34.40
CA CYS A 19 -3.46 -19.82 33.72
C CYS A 19 -4.15 -21.17 33.96
N ASN A 20 -3.41 -22.27 33.86
CA ASN A 20 -3.97 -23.60 34.17
C ASN A 20 -4.42 -23.71 35.63
N GLY A 21 -3.66 -23.11 36.55
CA GLY A 21 -4.00 -23.06 37.97
C GLY A 21 -5.33 -22.36 38.21
N ILE A 22 -5.47 -21.12 37.75
CA ILE A 22 -6.66 -20.30 37.99
C ILE A 22 -7.92 -20.86 37.32
N LEU A 23 -7.81 -21.50 36.15
CA LEU A 23 -8.94 -22.14 35.48
C LEU A 23 -9.43 -23.39 36.23
N LEU A 24 -8.51 -24.14 36.85
CA LEU A 24 -8.84 -25.31 37.66
C LEU A 24 -9.42 -24.95 39.03
N THR A 25 -8.83 -23.96 39.71
CA THR A 25 -9.26 -23.57 41.06
C THR A 25 -10.41 -22.58 41.05
N ARG A 26 -10.60 -21.85 39.94
CA ARG A 26 -11.53 -20.71 39.81
C ARG A 26 -11.25 -19.62 40.84
N GLU A 27 -9.98 -19.47 41.20
CA GLU A 27 -9.49 -18.55 42.20
C GLU A 27 -8.27 -17.81 41.62
N PRO A 28 -8.13 -16.49 41.82
CA PRO A 28 -7.02 -15.74 41.25
C PRO A 28 -5.70 -15.98 42.01
N ILE A 29 -5.79 -16.46 43.25
CA ILE A 29 -4.63 -16.67 44.13
C ILE A 29 -3.95 -18.01 43.81
N LEU A 30 -2.68 -17.95 43.41
CA LEU A 30 -1.88 -19.10 43.02
C LEU A 30 -1.03 -19.63 44.17
N GLY A 31 -0.97 -20.96 44.33
CA GLY A 31 -0.15 -21.60 45.36
C GLY A 31 -0.60 -21.29 46.79
N ASN A 32 -1.91 -21.16 47.03
CA ASN A 32 -2.44 -20.93 48.37
C ASN A 32 -1.94 -22.01 49.35
N GLY A 33 -1.38 -21.60 50.49
CA GLY A 33 -0.81 -22.53 51.49
C GLY A 33 0.62 -23.00 51.22
N PHE A 34 1.23 -22.65 50.08
CA PHE A 34 2.57 -23.13 49.70
C PHE A 34 3.66 -22.75 50.71
N LEU A 35 3.56 -21.56 51.30
CA LEU A 35 4.49 -21.06 52.32
C LEU A 35 4.02 -21.32 53.76
N GLY A 36 3.11 -22.28 53.96
CA GLY A 36 2.49 -22.54 55.27
C GLY A 36 1.49 -21.48 55.72
N ASN A 37 1.03 -20.63 54.80
CA ASN A 37 -0.01 -19.62 55.03
C ASN A 37 -1.23 -19.92 54.14
N CYS A 38 -2.32 -20.42 54.74
CA CYS A 38 -3.55 -20.75 54.00
C CYS A 38 -4.41 -19.54 53.61
N ASN A 39 -3.94 -18.33 53.93
CA ASN A 39 -4.61 -17.08 53.59
C ASN A 39 -3.85 -16.28 52.51
N ALA A 40 -2.76 -16.83 51.95
CA ALA A 40 -1.95 -16.15 50.94
C ALA A 40 -1.34 -17.14 49.94
N GLY A 41 -1.35 -16.74 48.68
CA GLY A 41 -0.61 -17.40 47.61
C GLY A 41 0.77 -16.81 47.39
N ILE A 42 1.48 -17.35 46.41
CA ILE A 42 2.78 -16.85 45.94
C ILE A 42 2.64 -15.81 44.81
N ARG A 43 1.49 -15.78 44.13
CA ARG A 43 1.14 -14.89 43.00
C ARG A 43 -0.37 -14.66 42.95
N ASN A 44 -0.80 -13.63 42.23
CA ASN A 44 -2.22 -13.30 42.05
C ASN A 44 -2.51 -12.94 40.59
N ALA A 45 -3.46 -13.63 39.97
CA ALA A 45 -3.92 -13.34 38.63
C ALA A 45 -4.83 -12.09 38.58
N ASP A 46 -5.48 -11.73 39.69
CA ASP A 46 -6.11 -10.42 39.84
C ASP A 46 -5.01 -9.36 40.10
N ASN A 47 -4.52 -8.73 39.02
CA ASN A 47 -3.40 -7.79 39.02
C ASN A 47 -3.48 -6.77 37.86
N ASP A 48 -2.62 -5.75 37.89
CA ASP A 48 -2.57 -4.65 36.91
C ASP A 48 -1.26 -4.63 36.09
N LYS A 49 -0.58 -5.77 35.93
CA LYS A 49 0.68 -5.87 35.17
C LYS A 49 0.48 -5.38 33.73
N GLN A 50 1.50 -4.76 33.13
CA GLN A 50 1.39 -4.16 31.79
C GLN A 50 2.47 -4.68 30.85
N TYR A 51 2.17 -4.92 29.58
CA TYR A 51 3.19 -5.11 28.55
C TYR A 51 3.94 -3.79 28.24
N PRO A 52 5.27 -3.79 27.99
CA PRO A 52 6.19 -4.92 28.06
C PRO A 52 6.68 -5.22 29.48
N GLN A 53 6.94 -6.51 29.75
CA GLN A 53 7.50 -6.98 31.01
C GLN A 53 9.00 -7.28 30.89
N THR A 54 9.80 -6.68 31.78
CA THR A 54 11.27 -6.86 31.84
C THR A 54 11.75 -7.54 33.13
N GLY A 55 10.82 -7.98 33.97
CA GLY A 55 11.09 -8.59 35.26
C GLY A 55 11.55 -10.06 35.17
N ALA A 56 11.70 -10.68 36.34
CA ALA A 56 11.96 -12.11 36.42
C ALA A 56 10.78 -12.90 35.83
N ILE A 57 11.06 -14.02 35.15
CA ILE A 57 10.05 -14.78 34.41
C ILE A 57 8.80 -15.15 35.22
N HIS A 58 8.95 -15.48 36.52
CA HIS A 58 7.83 -15.79 37.39
C HIS A 58 6.97 -14.57 37.75
N ASP A 59 7.58 -13.38 37.86
CA ASP A 59 6.85 -12.15 38.15
C ASP A 59 6.17 -11.61 36.88
N SER A 60 6.89 -11.67 35.75
CA SER A 60 6.39 -11.28 34.43
C SER A 60 5.32 -12.23 33.91
N GLY A 61 5.37 -13.51 34.26
CA GLY A 61 4.33 -14.50 33.94
C GLY A 61 2.93 -14.10 34.43
N GLN A 62 2.86 -13.30 35.50
CA GLN A 62 1.58 -12.83 36.05
C GLN A 62 0.80 -11.93 35.09
N LEU A 63 1.47 -11.29 34.11
CA LEU A 63 0.82 -10.53 33.05
C LEU A 63 -0.17 -11.41 32.28
N LEU A 64 0.28 -12.58 31.83
CA LEU A 64 -0.57 -13.50 31.06
C LEU A 64 -1.72 -14.06 31.91
N SER A 65 -1.44 -14.42 33.17
CA SER A 65 -2.52 -14.85 34.07
C SER A 65 -3.50 -13.73 34.39
N GLY A 66 -3.04 -12.47 34.38
CA GLY A 66 -3.87 -11.27 34.47
C GLY A 66 -4.87 -11.20 33.33
N CYS A 67 -4.37 -11.21 32.09
CA CYS A 67 -5.23 -11.17 30.91
C CYS A 67 -6.27 -12.31 30.94
N VAL A 68 -5.85 -13.54 31.25
CA VAL A 68 -6.77 -14.70 31.30
C VAL A 68 -7.79 -14.57 32.43
N TRP A 69 -7.41 -14.02 33.59
CA TRP A 69 -8.35 -13.77 34.67
C TRP A 69 -9.40 -12.72 34.30
N ASP A 70 -8.98 -11.65 33.64
CA ASP A 70 -9.91 -10.60 33.17
C ASP A 70 -10.85 -11.12 32.08
N VAL A 71 -10.41 -12.05 31.22
CA VAL A 71 -11.31 -12.76 30.29
C VAL A 71 -12.38 -13.56 31.05
N ILE A 72 -12.02 -14.24 32.15
CA ILE A 72 -13.01 -14.94 33.00
C ILE A 72 -14.02 -13.94 33.56
N LEU A 73 -13.56 -12.80 34.08
CA LEU A 73 -14.42 -11.76 34.63
C LEU A 73 -15.39 -11.21 33.58
N ASN A 74 -14.87 -10.89 32.38
CA ASN A 74 -15.65 -10.32 31.29
C ASN A 74 -16.68 -11.31 30.72
N LEU A 75 -16.39 -12.61 30.70
CA LEU A 75 -17.32 -13.66 30.24
C LEU A 75 -18.36 -14.10 31.29
N GLY A 76 -18.38 -13.47 32.48
CA GLY A 76 -19.39 -13.71 33.52
C GLY A 76 -18.86 -14.22 34.86
N GLY A 77 -17.54 -14.22 35.04
CA GLY A 77 -16.86 -14.44 36.32
C GLY A 77 -16.61 -15.91 36.69
N PRO A 78 -15.81 -16.14 37.77
CA PRO A 78 -15.33 -17.48 38.14
C PRO A 78 -16.41 -18.44 38.61
N THR A 79 -17.61 -17.95 38.96
CA THR A 79 -18.75 -18.80 39.32
C THR A 79 -19.53 -19.31 38.11
N SER A 80 -19.26 -18.79 36.90
CA SER A 80 -19.93 -19.19 35.66
C SER A 80 -19.21 -20.36 35.01
N ASP A 81 -19.87 -21.51 34.92
CA ASP A 81 -19.33 -22.68 34.19
C ASP A 81 -19.07 -22.33 32.72
N ALA A 82 -19.96 -21.55 32.09
CA ALA A 82 -19.79 -21.12 30.70
C ALA A 82 -18.57 -20.22 30.51
N ALA A 83 -18.28 -19.31 31.44
CA ALA A 83 -17.10 -18.44 31.38
C ALA A 83 -15.81 -19.25 31.51
N ILE A 84 -15.78 -20.19 32.46
CA ILE A 84 -14.62 -21.07 32.68
C ILE A 84 -14.42 -22.01 31.51
N ASP A 85 -15.48 -22.61 30.97
CA ASP A 85 -15.38 -23.50 29.81
C ASP A 85 -14.91 -22.76 28.56
N ARG A 86 -15.46 -21.55 28.27
CA ARG A 86 -15.03 -20.74 27.14
C ARG A 86 -13.60 -20.25 27.30
N THR A 87 -13.23 -19.71 28.47
CA THR A 87 -11.84 -19.25 28.70
C THR A 87 -10.86 -20.42 28.65
N SER A 88 -11.22 -21.59 29.17
CA SER A 88 -10.39 -22.80 29.08
C SER A 88 -10.21 -23.24 27.63
N PHE A 89 -11.26 -23.18 26.82
CA PHE A 89 -11.18 -23.47 25.40
C PHE A 89 -10.24 -22.48 24.67
N LEU A 90 -10.41 -21.17 24.90
CA LEU A 90 -9.57 -20.14 24.29
C LEU A 90 -8.10 -20.34 24.68
N TRP A 91 -7.81 -20.43 25.97
CA TRP A 91 -6.44 -20.60 26.49
C TRP A 91 -5.77 -21.89 26.01
N ILE A 92 -6.43 -23.05 26.13
CA ILE A 92 -5.76 -24.32 25.82
C ILE A 92 -5.44 -24.43 24.33
N ASN A 93 -6.31 -23.93 23.45
CA ASN A 93 -6.08 -24.01 22.01
C ASN A 93 -5.12 -22.91 21.51
N SER A 94 -5.08 -21.73 22.14
CA SER A 94 -4.17 -20.64 21.73
C SER A 94 -2.69 -20.98 21.97
N ILE A 95 -2.38 -21.89 22.90
CA ILE A 95 -1.01 -22.38 23.15
C ILE A 95 -0.31 -22.92 21.89
N CYS A 96 -1.07 -23.46 20.93
CA CYS A 96 -0.53 -23.99 19.68
C CYS A 96 -0.26 -22.92 18.61
N LEU A 97 -0.78 -21.70 18.80
CA LEU A 97 -0.58 -20.57 17.88
C LEU A 97 0.63 -19.74 18.30
N HIS A 98 0.84 -19.58 19.61
CA HIS A 98 1.96 -18.82 20.13
C HIS A 98 3.31 -19.45 19.77
N THR A 99 4.28 -18.60 19.42
CA THR A 99 5.67 -19.00 19.18
C THR A 99 6.62 -18.15 20.03
N GLY A 100 7.74 -18.75 20.45
CA GLY A 100 8.69 -18.08 21.34
C GLY A 100 8.40 -18.33 22.83
N ASN A 101 8.95 -17.49 23.70
CA ASN A 101 8.91 -17.70 25.15
C ASN A 101 8.56 -16.44 25.97
N LEU A 102 8.23 -15.34 25.30
CA LEU A 102 7.89 -14.04 25.89
C LEU A 102 6.37 -13.84 25.86
N ILE A 103 5.86 -13.00 26.76
CA ILE A 103 4.49 -12.53 26.66
C ILE A 103 4.49 -11.30 25.76
N THR A 104 3.74 -11.34 24.66
CA THR A 104 3.71 -10.30 23.63
C THR A 104 2.28 -10.09 23.11
N PRO A 105 1.94 -8.90 22.57
CA PRO A 105 0.57 -8.58 22.12
C PRO A 105 -0.04 -9.55 21.09
N GLU A 106 0.79 -10.33 20.39
CA GLU A 106 0.35 -11.42 19.51
C GLU A 106 -0.54 -12.45 20.22
N ILE A 107 -0.42 -12.60 21.54
CA ILE A 107 -1.28 -13.53 22.31
C ILE A 107 -2.76 -13.11 22.21
N THR A 108 -3.05 -11.81 22.10
CA THR A 108 -4.42 -11.34 21.88
C THR A 108 -4.93 -11.82 20.52
N ILE A 109 -4.07 -11.81 19.49
CA ILE A 109 -4.40 -12.38 18.18
C ILE A 109 -4.66 -13.88 18.30
N ASP A 110 -3.81 -14.63 19.04
CA ASP A 110 -4.00 -16.06 19.25
C ASP A 110 -5.38 -16.36 19.88
N PHE A 111 -5.82 -15.56 20.85
CA PHE A 111 -7.14 -15.71 21.46
C PHE A 111 -8.26 -15.41 20.48
N LEU A 112 -8.17 -14.29 19.75
CA LEU A 112 -9.17 -13.91 18.76
C LEU A 112 -9.26 -14.94 17.62
N THR A 113 -8.14 -15.46 17.12
CA THR A 113 -8.12 -16.51 16.10
C THR A 113 -8.82 -17.80 16.55
N ILE A 114 -8.71 -18.19 17.83
CA ILE A 114 -9.45 -19.34 18.35
C ILE A 114 -10.93 -19.01 18.61
N ASP A 115 -11.23 -17.77 18.94
CA ASP A 115 -12.59 -17.29 19.20
C ASP A 115 -13.43 -17.21 17.92
N ASP A 116 -12.77 -16.85 16.82
CA ASP A 116 -13.30 -16.59 15.48
C ASP A 116 -14.19 -17.69 14.89
N ASN A 117 -15.13 -17.30 14.04
CA ASN A 117 -16.14 -18.18 13.46
C ASN A 117 -16.32 -18.05 11.94
N ASP A 118 -15.53 -17.23 11.25
CA ASP A 118 -15.65 -16.98 9.80
C ASP A 118 -14.31 -16.73 9.07
N ASP A 119 -13.19 -17.06 9.72
CA ASP A 119 -11.80 -16.84 9.31
C ASP A 119 -11.42 -15.35 9.15
N ASN A 120 -12.12 -14.41 9.81
CA ASN A 120 -11.83 -12.97 9.73
C ASN A 120 -11.96 -12.22 11.08
N ILE A 121 -10.87 -12.20 11.86
CA ILE A 121 -10.84 -11.51 13.16
C ILE A 121 -11.12 -9.99 13.11
N TYR A 122 -10.98 -9.35 11.94
CA TYR A 122 -11.14 -7.90 11.80
C TYR A 122 -12.60 -7.47 11.74
N ASN A 123 -13.53 -8.35 11.36
CA ASN A 123 -14.96 -8.02 11.44
C ASN A 123 -15.53 -8.30 12.84
N GLY A 124 -14.74 -8.90 13.73
CA GLY A 124 -15.08 -9.19 15.11
C GLY A 124 -15.40 -10.65 15.36
N THR A 125 -14.91 -11.17 16.46
CA THR A 125 -15.14 -12.55 16.90
C THR A 125 -16.31 -12.64 17.90
N PRO A 126 -16.92 -13.82 18.12
CA PRO A 126 -18.05 -14.02 19.03
C PRO A 126 -17.93 -13.40 20.44
N ASN A 127 -16.71 -13.32 20.99
CA ASN A 127 -16.36 -12.73 22.28
C ASN A 127 -15.27 -11.65 22.15
N TYR A 128 -15.18 -10.98 21.00
CA TYR A 128 -14.14 -9.98 20.75
C TYR A 128 -14.08 -8.91 21.84
N PHE A 129 -15.22 -8.34 22.24
CA PHE A 129 -15.22 -7.25 23.21
C PHE A 129 -14.72 -7.72 24.58
N GLU A 130 -15.14 -8.89 25.04
CA GLU A 130 -14.71 -9.45 26.32
C GLU A 130 -13.22 -9.79 26.32
N ILE A 131 -12.70 -10.36 25.22
CA ILE A 131 -11.28 -10.70 25.06
C ILE A 131 -10.45 -9.43 24.92
N ASN A 132 -10.80 -8.55 23.98
CA ASN A 132 -10.04 -7.35 23.68
C ASN A 132 -9.97 -6.41 24.89
N ASP A 133 -11.07 -6.22 25.62
CA ASP A 133 -11.06 -5.39 26.84
C ASP A 133 -10.10 -5.96 27.90
N ALA A 134 -10.16 -7.28 28.15
CA ALA A 134 -9.29 -7.93 29.12
C ALA A 134 -7.80 -7.76 28.77
N PHE A 135 -7.41 -7.94 27.52
CA PHE A 135 -6.02 -7.74 27.10
C PHE A 135 -5.63 -6.25 27.00
N THR A 136 -6.57 -5.37 26.65
CA THR A 136 -6.35 -3.92 26.60
C THR A 136 -6.01 -3.36 27.99
N GLN A 137 -6.65 -3.86 29.05
CA GLN A 137 -6.31 -3.50 30.44
C GLN A 137 -4.84 -3.77 30.80
N HIS A 138 -4.16 -4.62 30.03
CA HIS A 138 -2.76 -5.01 30.19
C HIS A 138 -1.83 -4.47 29.10
N ASN A 139 -2.26 -3.47 28.32
CA ASN A 139 -1.54 -2.87 27.19
C ASN A 139 -1.24 -3.88 26.07
N MET A 140 -2.19 -4.77 25.80
CA MET A 140 -2.12 -5.80 24.76
C MET A 140 -3.38 -5.78 23.88
N ALA A 141 -3.88 -4.59 23.52
CA ALA A 141 -5.09 -4.47 22.71
C ALA A 141 -4.99 -5.28 21.39
N GLY A 142 -6.10 -5.90 21.01
CA GLY A 142 -6.30 -6.55 19.73
C GLY A 142 -6.47 -5.53 18.59
N PRO A 143 -6.56 -6.01 17.34
CA PRO A 143 -6.71 -5.16 16.18
C PRO A 143 -8.06 -4.43 16.23
N GLU A 144 -8.12 -3.20 15.73
CA GLU A 144 -9.39 -2.47 15.62
C GLU A 144 -10.36 -3.21 14.69
N LEU A 145 -11.65 -3.15 15.02
CA LEU A 145 -12.69 -3.76 14.20
C LEU A 145 -12.98 -2.93 12.96
N THR A 146 -13.12 -3.61 11.82
CA THR A 146 -13.82 -3.12 10.64
C THR A 146 -15.31 -3.10 10.95
N LEU A 147 -15.84 -1.93 11.31
CA LEU A 147 -17.23 -1.78 11.75
C LEU A 147 -18.23 -1.76 10.57
N ILE A 148 -17.82 -1.24 9.43
CA ILE A 148 -18.56 -1.25 8.17
C ILE A 148 -17.58 -1.60 7.06
N ASP A 149 -18.04 -2.33 6.05
CA ASP A 149 -17.24 -2.62 4.86
C ASP A 149 -17.49 -1.55 3.80
N ILE A 150 -16.43 -0.88 3.36
CA ILE A 150 -16.46 0.06 2.24
C ILE A 150 -15.68 -0.60 1.10
N ALA A 151 -16.33 -0.82 -0.04
CA ALA A 151 -15.69 -1.45 -1.19
C ALA A 151 -16.01 -0.72 -2.49
N THR A 152 -15.16 -0.93 -3.50
CA THR A 152 -15.36 -0.45 -4.88
C THR A 152 -15.46 -1.65 -5.82
N PRO A 153 -16.65 -2.23 -6.04
CA PRO A 153 -16.80 -3.49 -6.78
C PRO A 153 -16.27 -3.45 -8.22
N GLY A 154 -16.35 -2.28 -8.87
CA GLY A 154 -15.79 -2.04 -10.20
C GLY A 154 -14.35 -1.52 -10.21
N GLY A 155 -13.71 -1.45 -9.03
CA GLY A 155 -12.46 -0.74 -8.82
C GLY A 155 -12.63 0.78 -8.80
N THR A 156 -11.51 1.48 -8.57
CA THR A 156 -11.42 2.92 -8.73
C THR A 156 -10.96 3.28 -10.15
N PRO A 157 -11.19 4.51 -10.64
CA PRO A 157 -10.68 4.94 -11.94
C PRO A 157 -9.15 4.85 -11.97
N GLY A 158 -8.58 4.19 -12.99
CA GLY A 158 -7.13 4.20 -13.24
C GLY A 158 -6.64 5.49 -13.91
N SER A 159 -7.57 6.27 -14.47
CA SER A 159 -7.37 7.61 -15.01
C SER A 159 -8.68 8.39 -14.96
N VAL A 160 -8.59 9.72 -15.02
CA VAL A 160 -9.75 10.63 -14.92
C VAL A 160 -9.73 11.58 -16.11
N SER A 161 -10.86 11.75 -16.79
CA SER A 161 -11.00 12.81 -17.81
C SER A 161 -10.87 14.19 -17.16
N PRO A 162 -10.39 15.24 -17.85
CA PRO A 162 -10.44 16.61 -17.34
C PRO A 162 -11.83 17.07 -16.87
N SER A 163 -12.90 16.46 -17.40
CA SER A 163 -14.28 16.70 -16.97
C SER A 163 -14.69 16.04 -15.64
N GLY A 164 -13.85 15.17 -15.08
CA GLY A 164 -14.10 14.38 -13.88
C GLY A 164 -14.39 12.91 -14.16
N ALA A 165 -14.70 12.16 -13.10
CA ALA A 165 -15.03 10.75 -13.17
C ALA A 165 -15.99 10.35 -12.04
N SER A 166 -16.73 9.26 -12.23
CA SER A 166 -17.57 8.66 -11.19
C SER A 166 -17.38 7.15 -11.15
N PHE A 167 -17.48 6.56 -9.96
CA PHE A 167 -17.35 5.13 -9.77
C PHE A 167 -18.25 4.65 -8.62
N GLU A 168 -18.53 3.35 -8.62
CA GLU A 168 -19.41 2.71 -7.65
C GLU A 168 -18.68 2.42 -6.34
N VAL A 169 -19.36 2.70 -5.24
CA VAL A 169 -18.96 2.35 -3.88
C VAL A 169 -20.10 1.58 -3.23
N THR A 170 -19.77 0.50 -2.53
CA THR A 170 -20.70 -0.23 -1.66
C THR A 170 -20.33 -0.02 -0.21
N ILE A 171 -21.34 0.18 0.64
CA ILE A 171 -21.17 0.29 2.09
C ILE A 171 -22.08 -0.75 2.75
N GLU A 172 -21.49 -1.71 3.44
CA GLU A 172 -22.21 -2.78 4.13
C GLU A 172 -21.99 -2.72 5.63
N ASP A 173 -23.06 -3.00 6.40
CA ASP A 173 -22.98 -3.12 7.84
C ASP A 173 -22.22 -4.41 8.21
N LEU A 174 -21.25 -4.31 9.12
CA LEU A 174 -20.60 -5.46 9.75
C LEU A 174 -21.00 -5.52 11.23
N THR A 175 -20.06 -5.36 12.16
CA THR A 175 -20.34 -5.24 13.60
C THR A 175 -20.85 -3.86 13.99
N GLY A 176 -20.67 -2.85 13.12
CA GLY A 176 -21.29 -1.54 13.21
C GLY A 176 -22.43 -1.37 12.19
N THR A 177 -23.18 -0.29 12.37
CA THR A 177 -24.22 0.15 11.43
C THR A 177 -23.79 1.47 10.81
N TYR A 178 -23.76 1.55 9.48
CA TYR A 178 -23.47 2.77 8.74
C TYR A 178 -24.50 3.87 9.05
N GLU A 179 -24.04 5.11 9.25
CA GLU A 179 -24.90 6.29 9.41
C GLU A 179 -25.18 6.94 8.03
N PRO A 180 -26.42 6.83 7.49
CA PRO A 180 -26.71 7.30 6.15
C PRO A 180 -26.46 8.80 5.95
N GLY A 181 -25.69 9.13 4.91
CA GLY A 181 -25.40 10.51 4.52
C GLY A 181 -24.08 11.05 5.06
N THR A 182 -23.33 10.25 5.81
CA THR A 182 -21.98 10.58 6.27
C THR A 182 -20.90 10.20 5.25
N ALA A 183 -21.21 9.31 4.30
CA ALA A 183 -20.23 8.87 3.31
C ALA A 183 -19.80 10.00 2.36
N GLU A 184 -18.49 10.21 2.26
CA GLU A 184 -17.86 11.21 1.39
C GLU A 184 -16.60 10.68 0.71
N LEU A 185 -16.33 11.19 -0.49
CA LEU A 185 -15.08 11.04 -1.20
C LEU A 185 -14.19 12.20 -0.78
N ARG A 186 -13.02 11.91 -0.19
CA ARG A 186 -11.99 12.90 0.11
C ARG A 186 -10.93 12.85 -0.96
N TYR A 187 -10.64 13.97 -1.61
CA TYR A 187 -9.71 14.03 -2.74
C TYR A 187 -8.85 15.30 -2.71
N ARG A 188 -7.69 15.26 -3.37
CA ARG A 188 -6.85 16.43 -3.66
C ARG A 188 -6.14 16.23 -5.00
N THR A 189 -5.62 17.33 -5.56
CA THR A 189 -4.71 17.29 -6.69
C THR A 189 -3.39 17.96 -6.30
N GLY A 190 -2.30 17.20 -6.18
CA GLY A 190 -1.02 17.68 -5.64
C GLY A 190 -1.04 17.90 -4.11
N ASN A 191 -0.08 18.67 -3.59
CA ASN A 191 0.23 18.77 -2.14
C ASN A 191 -0.72 19.69 -1.33
N PHE A 192 -1.99 19.80 -1.70
CA PHE A 192 -2.98 20.61 -0.99
C PHE A 192 -3.72 19.80 0.09
N SER A 193 -4.54 20.49 0.89
CA SER A 193 -5.49 19.83 1.79
C SER A 193 -6.57 19.10 1.00
N TYR A 194 -7.05 17.97 1.54
CA TYR A 194 -8.18 17.25 0.96
C TYR A 194 -9.45 18.12 0.95
N SER A 195 -10.11 18.13 -0.19
CA SER A 195 -11.51 18.55 -0.36
C SER A 195 -12.42 17.32 -0.21
N SER A 196 -13.71 17.53 0.03
CA SER A 196 -14.67 16.42 0.07
C SER A 196 -15.91 16.64 -0.78
N THR A 197 -16.45 15.55 -1.32
CA THR A 197 -17.73 15.48 -2.02
C THR A 197 -18.59 14.36 -1.42
N PRO A 198 -19.88 14.59 -1.11
CA PRO A 198 -20.73 13.54 -0.58
C PRO A 198 -20.99 12.45 -1.62
N LEU A 199 -21.05 11.19 -1.17
CA LEU A 199 -21.48 10.08 -2.02
C LEU A 199 -22.97 10.18 -2.32
N THR A 200 -23.35 9.91 -3.57
CA THR A 200 -24.77 9.91 -3.98
C THR A 200 -25.36 8.51 -3.85
N SER A 201 -26.39 8.33 -3.02
CA SER A 201 -27.04 7.02 -2.86
C SER A 201 -27.77 6.58 -4.12
N ASN A 202 -27.49 5.36 -4.58
CA ASN A 202 -28.22 4.69 -5.66
C ASN A 202 -29.38 3.82 -5.11
N GLY A 203 -29.51 3.71 -3.78
CA GLY A 203 -30.43 2.83 -3.07
C GLY A 203 -29.75 1.56 -2.55
N GLY A 204 -30.27 1.00 -1.46
CA GLY A 204 -29.64 -0.13 -0.76
C GLY A 204 -28.25 0.24 -0.24
N ASN A 205 -27.27 -0.63 -0.49
CA ASN A 205 -25.87 -0.46 -0.07
C ASN A 205 -25.00 0.21 -1.17
N SER A 206 -25.58 0.61 -2.31
CA SER A 206 -24.82 1.16 -3.46
C SER A 206 -24.85 2.70 -3.47
N TYR A 207 -23.69 3.27 -3.76
CA TYR A 207 -23.42 4.69 -3.81
C TYR A 207 -22.54 5.03 -5.03
N THR A 208 -22.62 6.28 -5.46
CA THR A 208 -21.77 6.84 -6.51
C THR A 208 -20.84 7.88 -5.90
N ALA A 209 -19.52 7.65 -6.00
CA ALA A 209 -18.50 8.64 -5.73
C ALA A 209 -18.22 9.44 -7.02
N SER A 210 -17.86 10.72 -6.90
CA SER A 210 -17.60 11.59 -8.05
C SER A 210 -16.42 12.51 -7.80
N LEU A 211 -15.39 12.36 -8.63
CA LEU A 211 -14.26 13.26 -8.76
C LEU A 211 -14.65 14.42 -9.68
N PRO A 212 -14.47 15.68 -9.27
CA PRO A 212 -14.85 16.83 -10.08
C PRO A 212 -13.90 17.01 -11.28
N ALA A 213 -14.17 18.03 -12.09
CA ALA A 213 -13.23 18.47 -13.12
C ALA A 213 -11.90 18.93 -12.51
N ALA A 214 -10.81 18.56 -13.16
CA ALA A 214 -9.45 18.97 -12.80
C ALA A 214 -8.63 19.24 -14.05
N ALA A 215 -7.57 20.01 -13.89
CA ALA A 215 -6.65 20.30 -14.99
C ALA A 215 -5.98 19.00 -15.46
N CYS A 216 -5.86 18.83 -16.78
CA CYS A 216 -5.09 17.74 -17.36
C CYS A 216 -3.62 17.79 -16.90
N GLY A 217 -3.01 16.62 -16.71
CA GLY A 217 -1.67 16.48 -16.16
C GLY A 217 -1.61 16.61 -14.63
N ALA A 218 -2.70 16.98 -13.96
CA ALA A 218 -2.79 16.80 -12.52
C ALA A 218 -2.95 15.31 -12.17
N SER A 219 -2.66 14.96 -10.91
CA SER A 219 -2.96 13.65 -10.35
C SER A 219 -3.91 13.78 -9.18
N TYR A 220 -4.98 13.00 -9.17
CA TYR A 220 -5.84 12.87 -8.00
C TYR A 220 -5.21 11.93 -6.99
N GLU A 221 -5.23 12.32 -5.72
CA GLU A 221 -5.10 11.41 -4.59
C GLU A 221 -6.42 11.42 -3.82
N PHE A 222 -7.01 10.26 -3.54
CA PHE A 222 -8.33 10.18 -2.95
C PHE A 222 -8.57 8.92 -2.12
N TYR A 223 -9.54 9.00 -1.22
CA TYR A 223 -10.02 7.89 -0.41
C TYR A 223 -11.49 8.13 -0.04
N ILE A 224 -12.19 7.08 0.37
CA ILE A 224 -13.59 7.17 0.82
C ILE A 224 -13.60 7.18 2.35
N SER A 225 -14.48 7.97 2.93
CA SER A 225 -14.77 7.98 4.36
C SER A 225 -16.27 7.82 4.59
N ALA A 226 -16.67 7.11 5.64
CA ALA A 226 -18.04 7.01 6.11
C ALA A 226 -18.04 6.86 7.64
N GLU A 227 -19.13 7.28 8.30
CA GLU A 227 -19.26 7.11 9.74
C GLU A 227 -20.28 6.02 10.07
N THR A 228 -20.03 5.32 11.17
CA THR A 228 -21.04 4.48 11.81
C THR A 228 -22.03 5.35 12.61
N SER A 229 -23.18 4.79 12.95
CA SER A 229 -24.19 5.41 13.82
C SER A 229 -23.69 5.72 15.25
N SER A 230 -22.54 5.17 15.65
CA SER A 230 -21.85 5.53 16.90
C SER A 230 -20.85 6.68 16.73
N GLY A 231 -20.72 7.24 15.53
CA GLY A 231 -19.82 8.35 15.20
C GLY A 231 -18.36 7.95 15.00
N VAL A 232 -18.10 6.68 14.67
CA VAL A 232 -16.75 6.20 14.35
C VAL A 232 -16.53 6.31 12.84
N GLU A 233 -15.45 6.98 12.44
CA GLU A 233 -15.05 7.09 11.03
C GLU A 233 -14.37 5.80 10.55
N VAL A 234 -14.73 5.33 9.36
CA VAL A 234 -14.11 4.21 8.64
C VAL A 234 -13.74 4.69 7.25
N THR A 235 -12.55 4.32 6.78
CA THR A 235 -12.02 4.77 5.48
C THR A 235 -11.65 3.62 4.57
N LEU A 236 -11.68 3.86 3.26
CA LEU A 236 -11.08 3.00 2.25
C LEU A 236 -10.05 3.81 1.42
N PRO A 237 -8.75 3.47 1.47
CA PRO A 237 -8.13 2.41 2.28
C PRO A 237 -8.22 2.65 3.81
N ASN A 238 -8.11 1.58 4.61
CA ASN A 238 -8.21 1.66 6.09
C ASN A 238 -7.12 2.53 6.73
N SER A 239 -5.97 2.70 6.06
CA SER A 239 -4.83 3.50 6.52
C SER A 239 -4.89 4.95 6.05
N ALA A 240 -5.94 5.38 5.34
CA ALA A 240 -6.06 6.75 4.86
C ALA A 240 -6.07 7.77 6.04
N PRO A 241 -5.44 8.94 5.88
CA PRO A 241 -4.80 9.47 4.68
C PRO A 241 -3.32 9.03 4.50
N GLY A 242 -2.85 8.03 5.24
CA GLY A 242 -1.52 7.44 5.07
C GLY A 242 -1.36 6.76 3.71
N ASP A 243 -2.31 5.88 3.35
CA ASP A 243 -2.43 5.33 2.00
C ASP A 243 -3.71 5.82 1.32
N VAL A 244 -3.63 6.07 0.01
CA VAL A 244 -4.73 6.61 -0.80
C VAL A 244 -4.70 6.01 -2.21
N PHE A 245 -5.83 6.07 -2.90
CA PHE A 245 -5.89 5.80 -4.33
C PHE A 245 -5.30 6.97 -5.11
N SER A 246 -4.72 6.68 -6.28
CA SER A 246 -4.21 7.69 -7.20
C SER A 246 -4.75 7.49 -8.60
N ALA A 247 -5.05 8.59 -9.30
CA ALA A 247 -5.46 8.55 -10.70
C ALA A 247 -5.01 9.83 -11.44
N PRO A 248 -4.20 9.71 -12.51
CA PRO A 248 -3.84 10.85 -13.35
C PRO A 248 -5.05 11.40 -14.12
N VAL A 249 -5.05 12.71 -14.34
CA VAL A 249 -6.04 13.40 -15.17
C VAL A 249 -5.52 13.49 -16.59
N ALA A 250 -6.17 12.80 -17.53
CA ALA A 250 -5.71 12.60 -18.90
C ALA A 250 -6.89 12.46 -19.88
N THR A 251 -6.70 12.85 -21.14
CA THR A 251 -7.63 12.50 -22.24
C THR A 251 -7.25 11.20 -22.92
N GLY A 252 -5.97 10.80 -22.82
CA GLY A 252 -5.45 9.52 -23.28
C GLY A 252 -4.04 9.26 -22.76
N PHE A 253 -3.47 8.15 -23.19
CA PHE A 253 -2.08 7.80 -22.91
C PHE A 253 -1.42 7.32 -24.21
N GLU A 254 -0.16 7.67 -24.40
CA GLU A 254 0.69 7.12 -25.45
C GLU A 254 1.84 6.36 -24.79
N THR A 255 2.05 5.11 -25.21
CA THR A 255 3.23 4.35 -24.80
C THR A 255 4.46 4.93 -25.49
N VAL A 256 5.29 5.64 -24.73
CA VAL A 256 6.56 6.19 -25.20
C VAL A 256 7.61 5.09 -25.30
N LEU A 257 7.64 4.21 -24.28
CA LEU A 257 8.63 3.16 -24.18
C LEU A 257 8.08 2.01 -23.34
N ALA A 258 8.27 0.77 -23.81
CA ALA A 258 8.05 -0.44 -23.04
C ALA A 258 9.25 -1.37 -23.25
N ILE A 259 9.87 -1.82 -22.16
CA ILE A 259 11.05 -2.68 -22.16
C ILE A 259 10.73 -3.93 -21.33
N ASP A 260 10.77 -5.08 -22.02
CA ASP A 260 10.63 -6.45 -21.48
C ASP A 260 11.99 -7.12 -21.24
N PHE A 261 13.10 -6.42 -21.50
CA PHE A 261 14.48 -6.90 -21.32
C PHE A 261 14.90 -8.15 -22.10
N GLU A 262 14.09 -8.60 -23.07
CA GLU A 262 14.46 -9.64 -24.05
C GLU A 262 15.51 -9.15 -25.07
N SER A 263 15.80 -7.84 -25.03
CA SER A 263 16.91 -7.21 -25.72
C SER A 263 17.56 -6.16 -24.82
N ASP A 264 18.87 -5.95 -25.00
CA ASP A 264 19.61 -4.96 -24.22
C ASP A 264 19.12 -3.54 -24.52
N PRO A 265 18.58 -2.80 -23.54
CA PRO A 265 18.09 -1.44 -23.73
C PRO A 265 19.19 -0.37 -23.65
N ASP A 266 20.47 -0.77 -23.71
CA ASP A 266 21.65 0.12 -23.60
C ASP A 266 21.70 0.89 -22.26
N TRP A 267 21.17 0.27 -21.18
CA TRP A 267 21.24 0.84 -19.83
C TRP A 267 22.66 0.73 -19.26
N VAL A 268 23.04 1.70 -18.44
CA VAL A 268 24.41 1.84 -17.93
C VAL A 268 24.51 1.28 -16.52
N VAL A 269 25.40 0.29 -16.35
CA VAL A 269 25.77 -0.24 -15.04
C VAL A 269 27.00 0.50 -14.52
N SER A 270 26.92 0.95 -13.27
CA SER A 270 28.00 1.65 -12.56
C SER A 270 28.04 1.27 -11.08
N GLY A 271 28.89 1.92 -10.30
CA GLY A 271 29.15 1.55 -8.91
C GLY A 271 30.35 0.59 -8.79
N VAL A 272 30.62 0.15 -7.56
CA VAL A 272 31.71 -0.76 -7.23
C VAL A 272 31.18 -1.77 -6.23
N VAL A 273 31.22 -3.05 -6.60
CA VAL A 273 30.97 -4.19 -5.71
C VAL A 273 32.28 -4.96 -5.55
N GLY A 274 32.59 -5.40 -4.33
CA GLY A 274 33.92 -5.86 -3.92
C GLY A 274 34.46 -7.05 -4.72
N ASN A 275 33.58 -7.94 -5.19
CA ASN A 275 33.96 -9.14 -5.95
C ASN A 275 33.47 -9.16 -7.41
N ALA A 276 32.85 -8.07 -7.91
CA ALA A 276 32.26 -7.94 -9.25
C ALA A 276 31.16 -8.96 -9.62
N VAL A 277 30.74 -9.85 -8.72
CA VAL A 277 29.76 -10.92 -9.04
C VAL A 277 28.31 -10.45 -8.93
N GLY A 278 27.95 -9.62 -7.95
CA GLY A 278 26.61 -9.02 -7.82
C GLY A 278 26.37 -7.74 -8.64
N GLY A 279 27.11 -7.51 -9.73
CA GLY A 279 26.84 -6.39 -10.62
C GLY A 279 25.53 -6.59 -11.38
N TRP A 280 24.82 -5.50 -11.71
CA TRP A 280 23.63 -5.57 -12.58
C TRP A 280 24.01 -6.12 -13.96
N ALA A 281 23.21 -7.04 -14.49
CA ALA A 281 23.25 -7.44 -15.89
C ALA A 281 21.95 -8.16 -16.29
N ILE A 282 21.68 -8.25 -17.59
CA ILE A 282 20.53 -8.97 -18.13
C ILE A 282 20.77 -10.48 -18.07
N GLY A 283 19.77 -11.23 -17.64
CA GLY A 283 19.82 -12.69 -17.64
C GLY A 283 18.45 -13.32 -17.38
N THR A 284 18.36 -14.64 -17.48
CA THR A 284 17.16 -15.39 -17.14
C THR A 284 17.18 -15.73 -15.65
N PRO A 285 16.17 -15.31 -14.87
CA PRO A 285 16.03 -15.74 -13.49
C PRO A 285 15.86 -17.25 -13.42
N CYS A 286 16.54 -17.87 -12.46
CA CYS A 286 16.41 -19.30 -12.25
C CYS A 286 16.26 -19.72 -10.79
N GLY A 287 16.23 -18.72 -9.89
CA GLY A 287 16.04 -18.88 -8.46
C GLY A 287 17.22 -19.54 -7.78
N THR A 288 17.46 -19.14 -6.54
CA THR A 288 18.29 -19.94 -5.63
C THR A 288 17.46 -20.24 -4.39
N THR A 289 17.53 -21.48 -3.90
CA THR A 289 16.84 -21.86 -2.66
C THR A 289 17.52 -21.32 -1.39
N THR A 290 18.61 -20.57 -1.55
CA THR A 290 19.49 -20.18 -0.44
C THR A 290 19.83 -18.70 -0.37
N ARG A 291 19.53 -17.88 -1.40
CA ARG A 291 19.96 -16.47 -1.44
C ARG A 291 18.85 -15.46 -1.74
N GLY A 292 17.63 -15.91 -2.03
CA GLY A 292 16.50 -14.99 -2.27
C GLY A 292 16.38 -14.46 -3.70
N ALA A 293 17.13 -15.02 -4.66
CA ALA A 293 17.06 -14.62 -6.07
C ALA A 293 15.72 -15.01 -6.72
N PRO A 294 15.19 -14.22 -7.68
CA PRO A 294 13.94 -14.51 -8.37
C PRO A 294 14.00 -15.85 -9.11
N GLY A 295 12.95 -16.65 -8.95
CA GLY A 295 12.79 -17.94 -9.61
C GLY A 295 12.47 -17.83 -11.09
N GLN A 296 11.76 -16.78 -11.48
CA GLN A 296 11.29 -16.45 -12.83
C GLN A 296 11.28 -14.91 -12.95
N ASP A 297 11.26 -14.42 -14.18
CA ASP A 297 10.98 -13.02 -14.52
C ASP A 297 9.53 -12.63 -14.15
N PHE A 298 9.20 -11.34 -14.26
CA PHE A 298 7.92 -10.82 -13.80
C PHE A 298 6.78 -11.12 -14.79
N ASP A 299 7.02 -10.86 -16.08
CA ASP A 299 5.98 -10.89 -17.11
C ASP A 299 5.94 -12.21 -17.91
N GLY A 300 6.93 -13.09 -17.70
CA GLY A 300 7.05 -14.40 -18.35
C GLY A 300 7.64 -14.33 -19.77
N SER A 301 8.26 -13.20 -20.13
CA SER A 301 9.02 -13.01 -21.37
C SER A 301 10.31 -13.83 -21.38
N GLY A 302 11.00 -13.95 -20.24
CA GLY A 302 12.10 -14.88 -19.98
C GLY A 302 13.39 -14.26 -19.42
N GLN A 303 13.62 -12.96 -19.59
CA GLN A 303 14.81 -12.24 -19.13
C GLN A 303 14.41 -11.00 -18.33
N CYS A 304 15.28 -10.60 -17.40
CA CYS A 304 15.16 -9.32 -16.71
C CYS A 304 16.56 -8.78 -16.40
N TYR A 305 16.68 -7.55 -15.89
CA TYR A 305 17.91 -7.15 -15.20
C TYR A 305 17.94 -7.79 -13.82
N LEU A 306 19.06 -8.39 -13.45
CA LEU A 306 19.29 -8.91 -12.10
C LEU A 306 20.71 -8.61 -11.62
N THR A 307 20.88 -8.56 -10.31
CA THR A 307 22.20 -8.55 -9.68
C THR A 307 22.82 -9.94 -9.84
N GLY A 308 23.99 -9.99 -10.46
CA GLY A 308 24.74 -11.22 -10.67
C GLY A 308 23.99 -12.31 -11.44
N PRO A 309 23.73 -12.16 -12.75
CA PRO A 309 23.22 -13.25 -13.59
C PRO A 309 24.29 -14.33 -13.78
N GLY A 310 24.49 -15.16 -12.76
CA GLY A 310 25.34 -16.36 -12.76
C GLY A 310 24.53 -17.63 -12.94
N ALA A 311 25.20 -18.79 -12.90
CA ALA A 311 24.46 -20.05 -12.80
C ALA A 311 23.71 -20.12 -11.45
N CYS A 312 22.56 -20.78 -11.41
CA CYS A 312 21.59 -20.77 -10.30
C CYS A 312 22.10 -21.20 -8.90
N ASP A 313 23.33 -21.70 -8.82
CA ASP A 313 23.99 -22.13 -7.58
C ASP A 313 25.27 -21.32 -7.28
N GLU A 314 25.55 -20.26 -8.04
CA GLU A 314 26.71 -19.39 -7.88
C GLU A 314 26.44 -18.25 -6.89
N ASN A 315 27.51 -17.57 -6.46
CA ASN A 315 27.37 -16.41 -5.57
C ASN A 315 26.95 -15.19 -6.40
N THR A 316 25.68 -14.80 -6.32
CA THR A 316 25.10 -13.68 -7.08
C THR A 316 25.00 -12.38 -6.27
N ASP A 317 25.51 -12.44 -5.04
CA ASP A 317 25.44 -11.41 -4.00
C ASP A 317 26.14 -10.09 -4.38
N VAL A 318 25.48 -8.98 -4.04
CA VAL A 318 26.06 -7.64 -4.04
C VAL A 318 26.94 -7.53 -2.79
N ASP A 319 28.27 -7.64 -2.92
CA ASP A 319 29.18 -7.55 -1.79
C ASP A 319 29.83 -6.16 -1.66
N GLY A 320 29.84 -5.58 -0.45
CA GLY A 320 30.82 -4.56 -0.04
C GLY A 320 30.83 -3.28 -0.89
N GLY A 321 29.65 -2.77 -1.22
CA GLY A 321 29.45 -1.57 -2.01
C GLY A 321 28.10 -1.54 -2.71
N CYS A 322 28.00 -0.77 -3.80
CA CYS A 322 26.74 -0.59 -4.53
C CYS A 322 26.90 -0.92 -6.01
N THR A 323 25.89 -1.56 -6.57
CA THR A 323 25.67 -1.68 -8.02
C THR A 323 24.52 -0.77 -8.42
N ILE A 324 24.73 0.05 -9.46
CA ILE A 324 23.82 1.10 -9.90
C ILE A 324 23.45 0.88 -11.35
N LEU A 325 22.18 0.60 -11.63
CA LEU A 325 21.64 0.48 -12.99
C LEU A 325 20.94 1.78 -13.35
N THR A 326 21.40 2.47 -14.40
CA THR A 326 20.81 3.73 -14.88
C THR A 326 20.22 3.53 -16.27
N THR A 327 18.99 3.98 -16.49
CA THR A 327 18.31 3.85 -17.77
C THR A 327 19.01 4.66 -18.87
N ALA A 328 18.72 4.32 -20.13
CA ALA A 328 18.86 5.29 -21.21
C ALA A 328 17.90 6.48 -20.98
N PRO A 329 18.17 7.67 -21.55
CA PRO A 329 17.24 8.79 -21.49
C PRO A 329 15.88 8.41 -22.09
N PHE A 330 14.79 8.79 -21.41
CA PHE A 330 13.42 8.64 -21.91
C PHE A 330 12.68 9.98 -21.88
N SER A 331 11.66 10.11 -22.74
CA SER A 331 10.77 11.26 -22.73
C SER A 331 9.61 11.05 -21.76
N ALA A 332 9.34 12.09 -20.98
CA ALA A 332 8.20 12.17 -20.06
C ALA A 332 7.14 13.17 -20.54
N VAL A 333 7.10 13.45 -21.84
CA VAL A 333 6.15 14.34 -22.50
C VAL A 333 5.65 13.67 -23.79
N ASP A 334 4.54 14.17 -24.33
CA ASP A 334 4.01 13.75 -25.63
C ASP A 334 4.89 14.21 -26.81
N SER A 335 4.51 13.84 -28.02
CA SER A 335 5.28 14.13 -29.25
C SER A 335 5.38 15.64 -29.56
N GLU A 336 4.49 16.44 -28.98
CA GLU A 336 4.40 17.88 -29.05
C GLU A 336 5.17 18.57 -27.90
N GLY A 337 5.71 17.80 -26.95
CA GLY A 337 6.48 18.27 -25.80
C GLY A 337 5.61 18.75 -24.63
N ASN A 338 4.32 18.40 -24.60
CA ASN A 338 3.37 18.75 -23.55
C ASN A 338 3.08 17.55 -22.63
N GLY A 339 2.39 17.83 -21.53
CA GLY A 339 1.95 16.81 -20.59
C GLY A 339 3.00 16.39 -19.57
N ASP A 340 2.91 15.13 -19.18
CA ASP A 340 3.69 14.46 -18.14
C ASP A 340 3.71 12.97 -18.49
N ALA A 341 4.41 12.12 -17.72
CA ALA A 341 4.37 10.68 -17.94
C ALA A 341 4.16 9.91 -16.65
N ASN A 342 3.44 8.80 -16.77
CA ASN A 342 3.42 7.74 -15.78
C ASN A 342 4.54 6.74 -16.11
N VAL A 343 5.44 6.53 -15.16
CA VAL A 343 6.52 5.56 -15.26
C VAL A 343 6.19 4.40 -14.34
N SER A 344 6.27 3.18 -14.85
CA SER A 344 6.08 1.96 -14.07
C SER A 344 7.17 0.92 -14.32
N TYR A 345 7.41 0.07 -13.32
CA TYR A 345 8.36 -1.04 -13.40
C TYR A 345 7.98 -2.12 -12.38
N ALA A 346 8.42 -3.35 -12.65
CA ALA A 346 8.45 -4.43 -11.69
C ALA A 346 9.81 -4.52 -11.01
N LEU A 347 9.80 -4.73 -9.70
CA LEU A 347 10.99 -4.78 -8.86
C LEU A 347 10.98 -6.03 -7.99
N TRP A 348 12.15 -6.63 -7.84
CA TRP A 348 12.45 -7.66 -6.85
C TRP A 348 13.58 -7.12 -5.98
N TYR A 349 13.44 -7.24 -4.66
CA TYR A 349 14.53 -6.97 -3.73
C TYR A 349 14.48 -7.94 -2.55
N ASP A 350 15.56 -8.68 -2.33
CA ASP A 350 15.80 -9.48 -1.14
C ASP A 350 17.09 -9.00 -0.48
N ASN A 351 17.03 -8.69 0.81
CA ASN A 351 18.20 -8.45 1.66
C ASN A 351 18.28 -9.48 2.82
N THR A 352 17.47 -10.53 2.76
CA THR A 352 17.39 -11.54 3.81
C THR A 352 18.38 -12.67 3.57
N GLY A 353 18.74 -12.92 2.31
CA GLY A 353 19.52 -14.08 1.92
C GLY A 353 18.85 -15.41 2.25
N GLY A 354 17.52 -15.48 2.39
CA GLY A 354 16.89 -16.67 2.98
C GLY A 354 17.36 -16.96 4.42
N GLY A 355 17.80 -15.93 5.15
CA GLY A 355 18.35 -15.98 6.50
C GLY A 355 19.85 -16.26 6.58
N ILE A 356 20.59 -16.19 5.46
CA ILE A 356 22.05 -16.31 5.42
C ILE A 356 22.69 -14.93 5.21
N GLY A 357 23.89 -14.74 5.74
CA GLY A 357 24.57 -13.45 5.75
C GLY A 357 25.22 -13.21 7.11
N ALA A 358 26.07 -12.19 7.21
CA ALA A 358 26.64 -11.77 8.47
C ALA A 358 25.65 -10.91 9.28
N ASP A 359 24.80 -10.15 8.60
CA ASP A 359 23.76 -9.31 9.20
C ASP A 359 22.50 -9.20 8.30
N PRO A 360 21.73 -10.30 8.11
CA PRO A 360 20.55 -10.30 7.24
C PRO A 360 19.54 -9.21 7.58
N SER A 361 18.87 -8.69 6.55
CA SER A 361 17.79 -7.70 6.65
C SER A 361 18.21 -6.33 7.20
N ASN A 362 19.42 -5.87 6.82
CA ASN A 362 19.96 -4.60 7.29
C ASN A 362 20.26 -3.58 6.17
N ASP A 363 20.11 -3.98 4.91
CA ASP A 363 20.42 -3.15 3.74
C ASP A 363 19.20 -2.58 3.03
N ILE A 364 19.40 -1.57 2.19
CA ILE A 364 18.32 -0.94 1.42
C ILE A 364 18.61 -0.89 -0.07
N MET A 365 17.52 -0.87 -0.84
CA MET A 365 17.52 -0.46 -2.24
C MET A 365 16.83 0.89 -2.38
N THR A 366 17.32 1.72 -3.30
CA THR A 366 16.67 3.00 -3.64
C THR A 366 16.43 3.10 -5.13
N VAL A 367 15.31 3.71 -5.50
CA VAL A 367 15.02 4.11 -6.88
C VAL A 367 14.95 5.63 -6.94
N GLU A 368 15.64 6.22 -7.91
CA GLU A 368 15.77 7.67 -8.04
C GLU A 368 15.54 8.11 -9.48
N ILE A 369 14.91 9.27 -9.64
CA ILE A 369 14.69 9.91 -10.95
C ILE A 369 15.46 11.23 -11.05
N SER A 370 15.96 11.49 -12.24
CA SER A 370 16.46 12.79 -12.66
C SER A 370 15.61 13.29 -13.82
N THR A 371 15.10 14.51 -13.73
CA THR A 371 14.42 15.18 -14.87
C THR A 371 15.32 16.17 -15.61
N ASN A 372 16.63 16.16 -15.32
CA ASN A 372 17.61 17.10 -15.89
C ASN A 372 18.90 16.41 -16.35
N ASN A 373 18.76 15.24 -16.99
CA ASN A 373 19.86 14.47 -17.57
C ASN A 373 21.01 14.15 -16.59
N GLY A 374 20.65 13.75 -15.37
CA GLY A 374 21.54 13.25 -14.33
C GLY A 374 22.19 14.32 -13.45
N ALA A 375 21.83 15.59 -13.61
CA ALA A 375 22.41 16.67 -12.83
C ALA A 375 21.93 16.70 -11.38
N ASN A 376 20.64 16.42 -11.13
CA ASN A 376 20.05 16.25 -9.79
C ASN A 376 19.17 15.00 -9.77
N TRP A 377 19.08 14.36 -8.59
CA TRP A 377 18.30 13.14 -8.40
C TRP A 377 17.32 13.31 -7.23
N SER A 378 16.11 12.82 -7.42
CA SER A 378 15.04 12.74 -6.42
C SER A 378 14.75 11.27 -6.11
N VAL A 379 14.67 10.90 -4.82
CA VAL A 379 14.30 9.55 -4.41
C VAL A 379 12.81 9.34 -4.61
N ILE A 380 12.47 8.29 -5.37
CA ILE A 380 11.09 7.83 -5.59
C ILE A 380 10.68 6.90 -4.46
N GLU A 381 11.51 5.90 -4.19
CA GLU A 381 11.25 4.91 -3.14
C GLU A 381 12.53 4.38 -2.51
N THR A 382 12.39 3.92 -1.27
CA THR A 382 13.40 3.19 -0.50
C THR A 382 12.76 1.89 -0.03
N ILE A 383 13.44 0.77 -0.26
CA ILE A 383 12.98 -0.57 0.11
C ILE A 383 13.98 -1.15 1.10
N GLY A 384 13.47 -1.72 2.19
CA GLY A 384 14.27 -2.21 3.31
C GLY A 384 14.48 -1.16 4.42
N PRO A 385 15.24 -1.49 5.48
CA PRO A 385 15.88 -2.79 5.69
C PRO A 385 14.91 -3.88 6.18
N LEU A 386 13.82 -3.48 6.86
CA LEU A 386 12.76 -4.35 7.37
C LEU A 386 11.42 -4.00 6.71
N ASP A 387 11.39 -4.06 5.38
CA ASP A 387 10.21 -3.78 4.55
C ASP A 387 9.59 -5.11 4.08
N ASN A 388 8.27 -5.20 3.94
CA ASN A 388 7.62 -6.42 3.43
C ASN A 388 7.98 -6.71 1.96
N ARG A 389 8.53 -5.72 1.24
CA ARG A 389 9.07 -5.80 -0.12
C ARG A 389 10.56 -6.12 -0.15
N SER A 390 11.24 -6.29 0.99
CA SER A 390 12.69 -6.58 1.06
C SER A 390 13.04 -8.03 1.36
N SER A 391 12.07 -8.96 1.27
CA SER A 391 12.27 -10.40 1.44
C SER A 391 12.03 -11.20 0.15
N GLY A 392 12.30 -10.58 -0.99
CA GLY A 392 11.98 -11.10 -2.32
C GLY A 392 10.49 -11.02 -2.64
N GLY A 393 10.12 -11.55 -3.80
CA GLY A 393 8.79 -11.40 -4.38
C GLY A 393 8.71 -10.19 -5.31
N TRP A 394 8.10 -10.38 -6.47
CA TRP A 394 7.88 -9.30 -7.42
C TRP A 394 6.77 -8.37 -6.94
N PHE A 395 6.99 -7.07 -7.06
CA PHE A 395 5.97 -6.05 -6.91
C PHE A 395 6.11 -5.00 -8.01
N SER A 396 5.02 -4.33 -8.36
CA SER A 396 5.03 -3.23 -9.31
C SER A 396 5.04 -1.89 -8.57
N SER A 397 5.71 -0.91 -9.17
CA SER A 397 5.72 0.48 -8.74
C SER A 397 5.31 1.37 -9.91
N SER A 398 4.65 2.49 -9.61
CA SER A 398 4.22 3.46 -10.61
C SER A 398 4.22 4.86 -10.00
N PHE A 399 4.65 5.85 -10.77
CA PHE A 399 4.64 7.24 -10.34
C PHE A 399 4.55 8.20 -11.53
N GLN A 400 4.09 9.41 -11.24
CA GLN A 400 4.01 10.50 -12.22
C GLN A 400 5.25 11.41 -12.12
N VAL A 401 5.92 11.69 -13.25
CA VAL A 401 7.22 12.39 -13.26
C VAL A 401 7.15 13.80 -12.64
N SER A 402 6.03 14.53 -12.82
CA SER A 402 5.85 15.85 -12.20
C SER A 402 5.93 15.86 -10.67
N SER A 403 5.75 14.72 -10.02
CA SER A 403 5.87 14.60 -8.56
C SER A 403 7.32 14.81 -8.07
N PHE A 404 8.31 14.62 -8.96
CA PHE A 404 9.73 14.63 -8.59
C PHE A 404 10.58 15.67 -9.33
N GLY A 405 10.01 16.33 -10.34
CA GLY A 405 10.69 17.36 -11.14
C GLY A 405 9.85 17.82 -12.32
N THR A 406 10.39 18.70 -13.16
CA THR A 406 9.70 19.11 -14.39
C THR A 406 9.87 18.03 -15.47
N PRO A 407 8.79 17.48 -16.05
CA PRO A 407 8.87 16.49 -17.13
C PRO A 407 9.59 17.02 -18.38
N GLY A 408 10.18 16.12 -19.17
CA GLY A 408 10.84 16.45 -20.43
C GLY A 408 11.56 15.26 -21.07
N ASP A 409 12.29 15.50 -22.16
CA ASP A 409 12.86 14.46 -23.04
C ASP A 409 14.11 13.74 -22.52
N ASN A 410 14.67 14.18 -21.39
CA ASN A 410 15.95 13.69 -20.88
C ASN A 410 15.83 13.21 -19.43
N CYS A 411 14.74 12.50 -19.14
CA CYS A 411 14.54 11.87 -17.86
C CYS A 411 15.41 10.60 -17.77
N LEU A 412 15.90 10.32 -16.57
CA LEU A 412 16.69 9.13 -16.25
C LEU A 412 16.16 8.53 -14.96
N LEU A 413 16.09 7.21 -14.91
CA LEU A 413 15.82 6.46 -13.68
C LEU A 413 17.08 5.69 -13.30
N ARG A 414 17.34 5.52 -12.00
CA ARG A 414 18.39 4.61 -11.54
C ARG A 414 17.98 3.78 -10.33
N PHE A 415 18.46 2.55 -10.32
CA PHE A 415 18.20 1.53 -9.31
C PHE A 415 19.51 1.23 -8.58
N ASN A 416 19.57 1.57 -7.29
CA ASN A 416 20.77 1.39 -6.47
C ASN A 416 20.53 0.25 -5.47
N ALA A 417 21.22 -0.88 -5.67
CA ALA A 417 21.29 -1.96 -4.69
C ALA A 417 22.66 -1.89 -4.00
N CYS A 418 22.65 -1.77 -2.67
CA CYS A 418 23.84 -1.52 -1.87
C CYS A 418 23.91 -2.50 -0.70
N ASP A 419 25.07 -3.15 -0.53
CA ASP A 419 25.45 -3.92 0.66
C ASP A 419 26.52 -3.12 1.41
N ASN A 420 26.08 -2.38 2.41
CA ASN A 420 26.92 -1.45 3.17
C ASN A 420 26.91 -1.82 4.66
N GLY A 421 28.06 -2.26 5.18
CA GLY A 421 28.21 -2.55 6.59
C GLY A 421 28.62 -4.00 6.83
N ASP A 422 28.05 -4.63 7.85
CA ASP A 422 28.12 -6.08 7.99
C ASP A 422 27.19 -6.70 6.94
N GLY A 423 27.67 -7.69 6.18
CA GLY A 423 27.03 -8.06 4.91
C GLY A 423 25.70 -8.78 5.04
N SER A 424 24.67 -8.24 4.39
CA SER A 424 23.48 -9.01 3.96
C SER A 424 23.82 -9.81 2.70
N VAL A 425 22.99 -10.80 2.34
CA VAL A 425 22.98 -11.30 0.97
C VAL A 425 21.90 -10.54 0.22
N ILE A 426 22.29 -9.84 -0.86
CA ILE A 426 21.39 -8.99 -1.64
C ILE A 426 21.15 -9.57 -3.02
N GLU A 427 19.87 -9.72 -3.36
CA GLU A 427 19.40 -10.09 -4.70
C GLU A 427 18.35 -9.08 -5.16
N ALA A 428 18.59 -8.43 -6.28
CA ALA A 428 17.67 -7.45 -6.85
C ALA A 428 17.41 -7.73 -8.34
N ALA A 429 16.21 -7.43 -8.80
CA ALA A 429 15.85 -7.54 -10.21
C ALA A 429 14.87 -6.45 -10.65
N VAL A 430 14.97 -6.01 -11.91
CA VAL A 430 14.09 -5.02 -12.53
C VAL A 430 13.53 -5.63 -13.82
N ASP A 431 12.23 -5.50 -13.99
CA ASP A 431 11.51 -6.02 -15.15
C ASP A 431 10.34 -5.10 -15.56
N ALA A 432 9.74 -5.34 -16.73
CA ALA A 432 8.53 -4.67 -17.24
C ALA A 432 8.55 -3.14 -17.09
N PHE A 433 9.62 -2.49 -17.56
CA PHE A 433 9.76 -1.03 -17.48
C PHE A 433 8.94 -0.35 -18.57
N ASN A 434 8.03 0.53 -18.17
CA ASN A 434 7.10 1.21 -19.07
C ASN A 434 7.02 2.71 -18.77
N VAL A 435 6.94 3.50 -19.84
CA VAL A 435 6.73 4.95 -19.81
C VAL A 435 5.56 5.25 -20.72
N GLU A 436 4.49 5.78 -20.12
CA GLU A 436 3.31 6.26 -20.81
C GLU A 436 3.19 7.76 -20.63
N SER A 437 3.28 8.52 -21.73
CA SER A 437 2.98 9.94 -21.69
C SER A 437 1.48 10.13 -21.52
N ILE A 438 1.13 11.12 -20.71
CA ILE A 438 -0.22 11.60 -20.51
C ILE A 438 -0.55 12.51 -21.68
N ILE A 439 -1.51 12.08 -22.48
CA ILE A 439 -2.07 12.92 -23.54
C ILE A 439 -3.02 13.89 -22.87
N CYS A 440 -2.71 15.16 -23.06
CA CYS A 440 -3.56 16.30 -22.69
C CYS A 440 -4.07 17.04 -23.92
N ASP A 441 -4.10 16.37 -25.06
CA ASP A 441 -4.83 16.90 -26.20
C ASP A 441 -6.31 16.97 -25.83
N GLU A 442 -6.82 18.19 -25.85
CA GLU A 442 -8.24 18.52 -25.91
C GLU A 442 -8.82 17.99 -27.24
N ASP A 443 -8.68 16.69 -27.53
CA ASP A 443 -9.24 15.99 -28.70
C ASP A 443 -10.79 16.00 -28.68
N GLY A 444 -11.39 16.64 -27.67
CA GLY A 444 -12.78 17.06 -27.65
C GLY A 444 -13.08 18.29 -28.50
N CYS A 445 -12.07 18.93 -29.11
CA CYS A 445 -12.27 20.11 -29.95
C CYS A 445 -12.02 19.83 -31.44
N PRO A 446 -13.08 19.55 -32.22
CA PRO A 446 -13.01 19.39 -33.67
C PRO A 446 -12.38 20.59 -34.40
N ALA A 447 -12.39 21.78 -33.77
CA ALA A 447 -11.90 23.01 -34.37
C ALA A 447 -10.39 23.21 -34.26
N LYS A 448 -9.67 22.54 -33.35
CA LYS A 448 -8.22 22.76 -33.12
C LYS A 448 -7.39 22.62 -34.41
N ASP A 449 -7.75 21.63 -35.24
CA ASP A 449 -7.10 21.36 -36.54
C ASP A 449 -7.85 21.98 -37.73
N SER A 450 -8.97 22.66 -37.50
CA SER A 450 -9.68 23.36 -38.57
C SER A 450 -8.90 24.63 -38.93
N ASN A 451 -8.74 24.85 -40.24
CA ASN A 451 -8.16 26.07 -40.77
C ASN A 451 -9.07 27.30 -40.61
N GLY A 452 -10.15 27.23 -39.84
CA GLY A 452 -11.16 28.28 -39.73
C GLY A 452 -12.45 27.98 -40.50
N ASP A 453 -12.53 26.86 -41.22
CA ASP A 453 -13.75 26.35 -41.86
C ASP A 453 -14.57 25.59 -40.81
N VAL A 454 -15.54 26.28 -40.23
CA VAL A 454 -16.36 25.80 -39.12
C VAL A 454 -17.51 24.94 -39.64
N ASN A 455 -18.01 25.25 -40.84
CA ASN A 455 -19.17 24.55 -41.41
C ASN A 455 -18.78 23.36 -42.31
N GLY A 456 -17.48 23.19 -42.60
CA GLY A 456 -16.91 22.10 -43.39
C GLY A 456 -17.22 22.20 -44.88
N ASP A 457 -17.51 23.40 -45.39
CA ASP A 457 -17.87 23.62 -46.79
C ASP A 457 -16.66 23.77 -47.74
N GLY A 458 -15.45 23.76 -47.17
CA GLY A 458 -14.18 23.82 -47.87
C GLY A 458 -13.68 25.24 -48.11
N GLY A 459 -14.25 26.28 -47.48
CA GLY A 459 -13.70 27.64 -47.58
C GLY A 459 -14.01 28.54 -46.39
N VAL A 460 -12.99 29.26 -45.90
CA VAL A 460 -13.13 30.13 -44.71
C VAL A 460 -13.75 31.48 -45.08
N ASN A 461 -14.99 31.72 -44.68
CA ASN A 461 -15.76 32.89 -45.14
C ASN A 461 -16.75 33.45 -44.09
N GLY A 462 -17.66 34.32 -44.56
CA GLY A 462 -18.66 34.96 -43.71
C GLY A 462 -19.61 33.98 -43.02
N SER A 463 -19.75 32.77 -43.54
CA SER A 463 -20.54 31.69 -42.93
C SER A 463 -19.87 31.17 -41.66
N ASP A 464 -18.56 30.93 -41.69
CA ASP A 464 -17.78 30.48 -40.52
C ASP A 464 -17.72 31.54 -39.44
N LEU A 465 -17.46 32.79 -39.85
CA LEU A 465 -17.50 33.94 -38.95
C LEU A 465 -18.86 34.08 -38.27
N SER A 466 -19.95 33.80 -38.99
CA SER A 466 -21.29 33.86 -38.39
C SER A 466 -21.50 32.80 -37.33
N ILE A 467 -20.87 31.62 -37.45
CA ILE A 467 -20.96 30.54 -36.46
C ILE A 467 -20.16 30.91 -35.21
N VAL A 468 -18.94 31.40 -35.36
CA VAL A 468 -18.11 31.91 -34.23
C VAL A 468 -18.86 33.01 -33.47
N LEU A 469 -19.38 34.02 -34.18
CA LEU A 469 -20.07 35.15 -33.53
C LEU A 469 -21.41 34.75 -32.91
N SER A 470 -22.12 33.77 -33.47
CA SER A 470 -23.40 33.31 -32.92
C SER A 470 -23.25 32.49 -31.64
N ASN A 471 -22.07 31.90 -31.42
CA ASN A 471 -21.73 31.12 -30.23
C ASN A 471 -20.76 31.86 -29.30
N TRP A 472 -20.63 33.18 -29.44
CA TRP A 472 -19.70 33.98 -28.64
C TRP A 472 -19.94 33.82 -27.13
N GLY A 473 -18.88 33.49 -26.39
CA GLY A 473 -18.92 33.25 -24.95
C GLY A 473 -19.56 31.93 -24.54
N ALA A 474 -19.83 31.02 -25.48
CA ALA A 474 -20.35 29.69 -25.20
C ALA A 474 -19.23 28.62 -25.33
N ASP A 475 -19.44 27.51 -24.64
CA ASP A 475 -18.72 26.26 -24.86
C ASP A 475 -19.29 25.60 -26.13
N PHE A 476 -18.61 25.79 -27.26
CA PHE A 476 -19.01 25.27 -28.56
C PHE A 476 -17.80 24.68 -29.30
N PRO A 477 -17.47 23.40 -29.07
CA PRO A 477 -16.22 22.79 -29.53
C PRO A 477 -16.00 22.82 -31.05
N ALA A 478 -17.06 22.94 -31.85
CA ALA A 478 -16.93 23.02 -33.29
C ALA A 478 -16.35 24.36 -33.79
N ALA A 479 -16.24 25.39 -32.94
CA ALA A 479 -15.68 26.70 -33.29
C ALA A 479 -14.63 27.23 -32.30
N ASP A 480 -14.22 26.42 -31.32
CA ASP A 480 -13.27 26.75 -30.24
C ASP A 480 -11.84 26.38 -30.66
N PHE A 481 -11.24 27.14 -31.56
CA PHE A 481 -9.98 26.79 -32.22
C PHE A 481 -8.77 26.71 -31.27
N ASN A 482 -8.84 27.34 -30.10
CA ASN A 482 -7.77 27.28 -29.09
C ASN A 482 -8.11 26.41 -27.88
N CYS A 483 -9.28 25.75 -27.90
CA CYS A 483 -9.73 24.79 -26.91
C CYS A 483 -9.75 25.35 -25.48
N ASP A 484 -10.11 26.63 -25.33
CA ASP A 484 -10.18 27.26 -24.01
C ASP A 484 -11.57 27.14 -23.36
N GLY A 485 -12.48 26.41 -24.00
CA GLY A 485 -13.84 26.14 -23.56
C GLY A 485 -14.79 27.32 -23.79
N VAL A 486 -14.35 28.38 -24.47
CA VAL A 486 -15.15 29.59 -24.65
C VAL A 486 -14.83 30.35 -25.94
N ILE A 487 -15.81 30.45 -26.84
CA ILE A 487 -15.62 31.20 -28.09
C ILE A 487 -15.37 32.69 -27.82
N ASN A 488 -14.18 33.16 -28.18
CA ASN A 488 -13.74 34.53 -27.92
C ASN A 488 -12.84 35.11 -29.04
N GLY A 489 -12.11 36.17 -28.70
CA GLY A 489 -11.25 36.90 -29.64
C GLY A 489 -10.12 36.04 -30.22
N SER A 490 -9.67 35.03 -29.49
CA SER A 490 -8.66 34.06 -29.93
C SER A 490 -9.21 33.20 -31.07
N ASP A 491 -10.40 32.65 -30.93
CA ASP A 491 -11.08 31.85 -31.97
C ASP A 491 -11.38 32.64 -33.23
N LEU A 492 -11.89 33.86 -33.04
CA LEU A 492 -12.14 34.79 -34.13
C LEU A 492 -10.85 35.08 -34.92
N SER A 493 -9.71 35.14 -34.24
CA SER A 493 -8.44 35.40 -34.91
C SER A 493 -8.05 34.26 -35.88
N THR A 494 -8.43 33.02 -35.59
CA THR A 494 -8.19 31.86 -36.47
C THR A 494 -9.00 31.96 -37.76
N VAL A 495 -10.30 32.29 -37.68
CA VAL A 495 -11.15 32.50 -38.87
C VAL A 495 -10.68 33.69 -39.70
N LEU A 496 -10.28 34.79 -39.05
CA LEU A 496 -9.81 35.99 -39.78
C LEU A 496 -8.43 35.80 -40.42
N SER A 497 -7.55 35.01 -39.79
CA SER A 497 -6.19 34.77 -40.29
C SER A 497 -6.17 33.87 -41.52
N ASN A 498 -7.18 33.01 -41.68
CA ASN A 498 -7.32 32.08 -42.79
C ASN A 498 -8.40 32.49 -43.79
N TRP A 499 -8.84 33.75 -43.75
CA TRP A 499 -9.94 34.23 -44.58
C TRP A 499 -9.71 34.03 -46.08
N GLY A 500 -10.65 33.36 -46.75
CA GLY A 500 -10.62 33.12 -48.20
C GLY A 500 -9.66 32.02 -48.65
N VAL A 501 -9.14 31.22 -47.71
CA VAL A 501 -8.43 29.95 -47.99
C VAL A 501 -9.42 28.87 -48.38
#